data_AF-A0A7S2RZQ7-F1
#
_entry.id   AF-A0A7S2RZQ7-F1
#
_cell.length_a   1.000
_cell.length_b   1.000
_cell.length_c   1.000
_cell.angle_alpha   90.00
_cell.angle_beta   90.00
_cell.angle_gamma   90.00
#
_symmetry.space_group_name_H-M   'P 1'
#
loop_
_entity.id
_entity.type
_entity.pdbx_description
1 polymer ?
#
loop_
_entity_poly.entity_id
_entity_poly.type
_entity_poly.pdbx_seq_one_letter_code
_entity_poly.pdbx_strand_id
1 'polypeptide(L)'
;IEFTSNAKSGQFFFYSSDGKYMIKTMTNAESKFLRRILPHYFRHCSQNPNTLITKFLGMYRVKLYHLRRNVKFIIMNSVFDTDKYLQSFFDLKGSKIGRDSPGEDVQKDNDVRRRLPEHAFALPSDLRQRVRNQVERDCNFFKEMK
;
A
#
# COMPACT_ATOMS: atom_id res chain seq x y z
N ILE A 1 -6.11 11.74 -14.19
CA ILE A 1 -6.17 11.35 -12.77
C ILE A 1 -7.43 10.53 -12.63
N GLU A 2 -7.29 9.24 -12.37
CA GLU A 2 -8.45 8.37 -12.13
C GLU A 2 -8.75 8.36 -10.64
N PHE A 3 -10.05 8.46 -10.32
CA PHE A 3 -10.53 8.51 -8.95
C PHE A 3 -10.99 7.12 -8.51
N THR A 4 -10.44 6.65 -7.39
CA THR A 4 -10.96 5.45 -6.73
C THR A 4 -11.21 5.78 -5.27
N SER A 5 -12.47 6.09 -4.93
CA SER A 5 -12.87 6.20 -3.51
C SER A 5 -13.09 4.80 -2.95
N ASN A 6 -12.12 4.30 -2.19
CA ASN A 6 -12.33 3.05 -1.45
C ASN A 6 -11.58 3.02 -0.10
N ALA A 7 -11.78 4.04 0.72
CA ALA A 7 -11.33 3.98 2.11
C ALA A 7 -12.48 4.26 3.08
N LYS A 8 -12.76 3.29 3.95
CA LYS A 8 -13.56 3.48 5.18
C LYS A 8 -13.04 4.64 6.05
N SER A 9 -11.80 5.09 5.84
CA SER A 9 -11.16 6.19 6.58
C SER A 9 -11.41 7.59 5.99
N GLY A 10 -12.22 7.73 4.94
CA GLY A 10 -12.50 9.03 4.30
C GLY A 10 -11.29 9.69 3.63
N GLN A 11 -10.22 8.92 3.37
CA GLN A 11 -9.07 9.36 2.59
C GLN A 11 -9.27 8.99 1.12
N PHE A 12 -8.85 9.87 0.23
CA PHE A 12 -8.98 9.69 -1.20
C PHE A 12 -7.68 9.12 -1.77
N PHE A 13 -7.85 8.22 -2.74
CA PHE A 13 -6.77 7.70 -3.56
C PHE A 13 -6.99 8.16 -4.99
N PHE A 14 -5.89 8.53 -5.63
CA PHE A 14 -5.87 8.89 -7.02
C PHE A 14 -4.69 8.19 -7.68
N TYR A 15 -4.85 7.85 -8.96
CA TYR A 15 -3.74 7.42 -9.78
C TYR A 15 -3.37 8.50 -10.81
N SER A 16 -2.08 8.59 -11.13
CA SER A 16 -1.63 9.34 -12.31
C SER A 16 -2.30 8.76 -13.56
N SER A 17 -2.40 9.55 -14.62
CA SER A 17 -3.05 9.11 -15.86
C SER A 17 -2.38 7.88 -16.50
N ASP A 18 -1.09 7.69 -16.24
CA ASP A 18 -0.31 6.54 -16.68
C ASP A 18 -0.25 5.41 -15.64
N GLY A 19 -0.98 5.52 -14.52
CA GLY A 19 -1.06 4.50 -13.48
C GLY A 19 0.20 4.30 -12.63
N LYS A 20 1.32 4.98 -12.94
CA LYS A 20 2.63 4.80 -12.29
C LYS A 20 2.68 5.29 -10.85
N TYR A 21 1.90 6.31 -10.54
CA TYR A 21 1.92 6.97 -9.23
C TYR A 21 0.56 6.91 -8.56
N MET A 22 0.57 6.60 -7.28
CA MET A 22 -0.59 6.73 -6.41
C MET A 22 -0.44 7.98 -5.54
N ILE A 23 -1.50 8.79 -5.50
CA ILE A 23 -1.64 9.94 -4.62
C ILE A 23 -2.64 9.57 -3.53
N LYS A 24 -2.26 9.72 -2.26
CA LYS A 24 -3.14 9.45 -1.13
C LYS A 24 -3.26 10.70 -0.25
N THR A 25 -4.48 11.11 0.07
CA THR A 25 -4.68 12.17 1.08
C THR A 25 -4.31 11.66 2.47
N MET A 26 -3.80 12.57 3.29
CA MET A 26 -3.32 12.25 4.63
C MET A 26 -3.99 13.12 5.68
N THR A 27 -4.28 12.51 6.83
CA THR A 27 -4.61 13.24 8.04
C THR A 27 -3.39 14.01 8.58
N ASN A 28 -3.65 14.95 9.50
CA ASN A 28 -2.57 15.63 10.22
C ASN A 28 -1.69 14.67 11.02
N ALA A 29 -2.28 13.63 11.61
CA ALA A 29 -1.57 12.62 12.39
C ALA A 29 -0.65 11.78 11.50
N GLU A 30 -1.14 11.23 10.38
CA GLU A 30 -0.33 10.47 9.43
C GLU A 30 0.83 11.30 8.87
N SER A 31 0.60 12.58 8.54
CA SER A 31 1.67 13.47 8.04
C SER A 31 2.74 13.77 9.09
N LYS A 32 2.36 13.88 10.37
CA LYS A 32 3.33 14.01 11.47
C LYS A 32 4.09 12.69 11.67
N PHE A 33 3.39 11.56 11.65
CA PHE A 33 3.96 10.23 11.80
C PHE A 33 5.00 9.94 10.72
N LEU A 34 4.66 10.16 9.44
CA LEU A 34 5.58 9.92 8.33
C LEU A 34 6.88 10.73 8.48
N ARG A 35 6.78 12.02 8.83
CA ARG A 35 7.96 12.85 9.05
C ARG A 35 8.82 12.37 10.21
N ARG A 36 8.19 11.84 11.27
CA ARG A 36 8.90 11.27 12.41
C ARG A 36 9.71 10.03 12.02
N ILE A 37 9.12 9.15 11.20
CA ILE A 37 9.78 7.89 10.80
C ILE A 37 10.71 8.04 9.58
N LEU A 38 10.71 9.20 8.91
CA LEU A 38 11.39 9.38 7.62
C LEU A 38 12.89 8.99 7.62
N PRO A 39 13.70 9.33 8.65
CA PRO A 39 15.10 8.88 8.69
C PRO A 39 15.25 7.36 8.80
N HIS A 40 14.38 6.70 9.58
CA HIS A 40 14.37 5.25 9.74
C HIS A 40 13.90 4.56 8.45
N TYR A 41 12.84 5.08 7.83
CA TYR A 41 12.34 4.63 6.54
C TYR A 41 13.43 4.70 5.45
N PHE A 42 14.14 5.83 5.36
CA PHE A 42 15.23 5.99 4.40
C PHE A 42 16.34 4.96 4.62
N ARG A 43 16.75 4.75 5.87
CA ARG A 43 17.77 3.75 6.23
C ARG A 43 17.31 2.34 5.86
N HIS A 44 16.07 1.98 6.21
CA HIS A 44 15.49 0.67 5.89
C HIS A 44 15.48 0.42 4.38
N CYS A 45 15.01 1.39 3.59
CA CYS A 45 14.99 1.28 2.13
C CYS A 45 16.39 1.17 1.52
N SER A 46 17.37 1.89 2.09
CA SER A 46 18.76 1.86 1.61
C SER A 46 19.44 0.52 1.91
N GLN A 47 19.15 -0.07 3.07
CA GLN A 47 19.71 -1.37 3.50
C GLN A 47 18.97 -2.56 2.89
N ASN A 48 17.71 -2.37 2.47
CA ASN A 48 16.85 -3.42 1.90
C ASN A 48 16.37 -2.99 0.50
N PRO A 49 17.22 -3.12 -0.55
CA PRO A 49 16.85 -2.69 -1.90
C PRO A 49 15.60 -3.40 -2.45
N ASN A 50 15.34 -4.63 -1.98
CA ASN A 50 14.19 -5.44 -2.37
C ASN A 50 12.94 -5.22 -1.49
N THR A 51 12.92 -4.24 -0.58
CA THR A 51 11.76 -4.01 0.31
C THR A 51 10.46 -3.87 -0.47
N LEU A 52 9.40 -4.49 0.06
CA LEU A 52 8.05 -4.46 -0.48
C LEU A 52 7.26 -3.25 0.04
N ILE A 53 7.85 -2.47 0.95
CA ILE A 53 7.25 -1.23 1.42
C ILE A 53 7.18 -0.23 0.26
N THR A 54 6.00 0.37 0.08
CA THR A 54 5.79 1.36 -0.97
C THR A 54 6.82 2.50 -0.91
N LYS A 55 7.22 2.96 -2.09
CA LYS A 55 8.23 4.01 -2.23
C LYS A 55 7.55 5.37 -2.18
N PHE A 56 7.81 6.13 -1.12
CA PHE A 56 7.33 7.49 -0.98
C PHE A 56 8.20 8.42 -1.83
N LEU A 57 7.57 9.12 -2.78
CA LEU A 57 8.26 10.01 -3.71
C LEU A 57 8.20 11.46 -3.26
N GLY A 58 7.15 11.84 -2.52
CA GLY A 58 7.05 13.18 -1.96
C GLY A 58 5.80 13.35 -1.12
N MET A 59 5.88 14.20 -0.11
CA MET A 59 4.74 14.60 0.73
C MET A 59 4.53 16.10 0.59
N TYR A 60 3.30 16.50 0.28
CA TYR A 60 2.95 17.88 -0.04
C TYR A 60 1.78 18.38 0.80
N ARG A 61 1.67 19.70 0.90
CA ARG A 61 0.53 20.40 1.49
C ARG A 61 0.07 21.51 0.57
N VAL A 62 -1.20 21.49 0.21
CA VAL A 62 -1.87 22.56 -0.55
C VAL A 62 -2.81 23.32 0.39
N LYS A 63 -2.74 24.66 0.32
CA LYS A 63 -3.67 25.56 1.02
C LYS A 63 -4.74 26.00 0.02
N LEU A 64 -5.99 25.62 0.26
CA LEU A 64 -7.13 26.02 -0.56
C LEU A 64 -7.77 27.25 0.08
N TYR A 65 -7.29 28.44 -0.28
CA TYR A 65 -7.66 29.71 0.35
C TYR A 65 -9.17 29.95 0.34
N HIS A 66 -9.83 29.72 -0.80
CA HIS A 66 -11.28 29.90 -0.95
C HIS A 66 -12.11 28.98 -0.04
N LEU A 67 -11.57 27.81 0.31
CA LEU A 67 -12.24 26.83 1.17
C LEU A 67 -11.75 26.86 2.62
N ARG A 68 -10.80 27.77 2.95
CA ARG A 68 -10.10 27.84 4.25
C ARG A 68 -9.61 26.47 4.75
N ARG A 69 -9.21 25.59 3.82
CA ARG A 69 -8.86 24.20 4.09
C ARG A 69 -7.44 23.90 3.64
N ASN A 70 -6.75 23.08 4.42
CA ASN A 70 -5.46 22.53 4.04
C ASN A 70 -5.62 21.05 3.69
N VAL A 71 -5.07 20.65 2.54
CA VAL A 71 -5.02 19.24 2.13
C VAL A 71 -3.57 18.81 2.16
N LYS A 72 -3.30 17.69 2.82
CA LYS A 72 -2.00 17.03 2.81
C LYS A 72 -2.13 15.75 2.03
N PHE A 73 -1.12 15.43 1.25
CA PHE A 73 -1.10 14.19 0.49
C PHE A 73 0.32 13.72 0.29
N ILE A 74 0.43 12.46 -0.08
CA ILE A 74 1.66 11.79 -0.42
C ILE A 74 1.55 11.21 -1.82
N ILE A 75 2.64 11.31 -2.58
CA ILE A 75 2.83 10.65 -3.86
C ILE A 75 3.74 9.44 -3.59
N MET A 76 3.33 8.27 -4.07
CA MET A 76 4.07 7.03 -3.94
C MET A 76 4.00 6.21 -5.23
N ASN A 77 4.92 5.27 -5.42
CA ASN A 77 4.82 4.33 -6.52
C ASN A 77 3.52 3.54 -6.42
N SER A 78 2.85 3.38 -7.56
CA SER A 78 1.74 2.44 -7.70
C SER A 78 2.27 1.01 -7.62
N VAL A 79 1.57 0.15 -6.89
CA VAL A 79 1.86 -1.30 -6.88
C VAL A 79 1.30 -1.99 -8.12
N PHE A 80 0.55 -1.26 -8.95
CA PHE A 80 -0.06 -1.74 -10.18
C PHE A 80 0.68 -1.24 -11.44
N ASP A 81 1.81 -0.53 -11.28
CA ASP A 81 2.66 -0.11 -12.40
C ASP A 81 3.38 -1.32 -13.00
N THR A 82 2.78 -1.89 -14.05
CA THR A 82 3.34 -3.03 -14.78
C THR A 82 2.87 -3.00 -16.24
N ASP A 83 3.65 -3.61 -17.13
CA ASP A 83 3.29 -3.87 -18.52
C ASP A 83 2.32 -5.06 -18.68
N LYS A 84 1.97 -5.73 -17.58
CA LYS A 84 1.10 -6.91 -17.58
C LYS A 84 -0.35 -6.54 -17.28
N TYR A 85 -1.27 -7.29 -17.89
CA TYR A 85 -2.68 -7.21 -17.53
C TYR A 85 -2.92 -7.81 -16.15
N LEU A 86 -3.53 -7.03 -15.26
CA LEU A 86 -3.88 -7.46 -13.90
C LEU A 86 -5.32 -7.98 -13.87
N GLN A 87 -5.47 -9.30 -13.77
CA GLN A 87 -6.78 -9.96 -13.83
C GLN A 87 -7.51 -9.98 -12.47
N SER A 88 -6.78 -9.96 -11.35
CA SER A 88 -7.36 -10.14 -10.03
C SER A 88 -6.59 -9.35 -8.98
N PHE A 89 -7.34 -8.75 -8.05
CA PHE A 89 -6.81 -7.88 -7.01
C PHE A 89 -7.11 -8.46 -5.64
N PHE A 90 -6.13 -8.37 -4.74
CA PHE A 90 -6.24 -8.91 -3.40
C PHE A 90 -5.78 -7.87 -2.37
N ASP A 91 -6.62 -7.60 -1.37
CA ASP A 91 -6.20 -6.96 -0.13
C ASP A 91 -6.07 -8.08 0.91
N LEU A 92 -4.86 -8.36 1.39
CA LEU A 92 -4.57 -9.42 2.36
C LEU A 92 -3.95 -8.83 3.63
N LYS A 93 -4.46 -9.22 4.80
CA LYS A 93 -4.02 -8.70 6.12
C LYS A 93 -3.71 -9.81 7.12
N GLY A 94 -3.97 -11.07 6.77
CA GLY A 94 -3.81 -12.25 7.62
C GLY A 94 -4.95 -12.46 8.62
N SER A 95 -5.72 -11.43 8.96
CA SER A 95 -6.83 -11.54 9.92
C SER A 95 -8.07 -12.24 9.34
N LYS A 96 -9.06 -12.52 10.22
CA LYS A 96 -10.36 -13.12 9.84
C LYS A 96 -11.51 -12.11 9.92
N ILE A 97 -11.51 -11.24 10.93
CA ILE A 97 -12.61 -10.29 11.16
C ILE A 97 -12.57 -9.16 10.12
N GLY A 98 -13.70 -8.95 9.43
CA GLY A 98 -13.84 -7.89 8.42
C GLY A 98 -13.08 -8.16 7.11
N ARG A 99 -12.76 -9.43 6.82
CA ARG A 99 -11.99 -9.86 5.65
C ARG A 99 -12.82 -10.64 4.63
N ASP A 100 -14.09 -10.32 4.56
CA ASP A 100 -15.02 -10.75 3.52
C ASP A 100 -15.32 -9.56 2.58
N SER A 101 -15.36 -9.83 1.28
CA SER A 101 -15.81 -8.89 0.24
C SER A 101 -16.48 -9.66 -0.91
N PRO A 102 -17.61 -10.35 -0.65
CA PRO A 102 -18.31 -11.08 -1.68
C PRO A 102 -18.86 -10.14 -2.74
N GLY A 103 -18.55 -10.40 -4.01
CA GLY A 103 -19.06 -9.60 -5.14
C GLY A 103 -18.29 -8.31 -5.42
N GLU A 104 -17.19 -8.06 -4.71
CA GLU A 104 -16.28 -6.94 -4.97
C GLU A 104 -15.13 -7.37 -5.89
N ASP A 105 -14.61 -6.44 -6.69
CA ASP A 105 -13.46 -6.69 -7.59
C ASP A 105 -12.17 -7.01 -6.83
N VAL A 106 -12.05 -6.50 -5.60
CA VAL A 106 -10.92 -6.76 -4.71
C VAL A 106 -11.29 -7.83 -3.70
N GLN A 107 -10.65 -9.00 -3.80
CA GLN A 107 -10.86 -10.11 -2.90
C GLN A 107 -10.07 -9.93 -1.59
N LYS A 108 -10.61 -10.46 -0.49
CA LYS A 108 -9.96 -10.43 0.83
C LYS A 108 -9.62 -11.82 1.34
N ASP A 109 -9.01 -11.89 2.52
CA ASP A 109 -8.47 -13.12 3.08
C ASP A 109 -9.49 -14.27 3.19
N ASN A 110 -10.75 -14.00 3.56
CA ASN A 110 -11.77 -15.06 3.68
C ASN A 110 -12.30 -15.52 2.31
N ASP A 111 -12.26 -14.65 1.31
CA ASP A 111 -12.63 -15.00 -0.07
C ASP A 111 -11.55 -15.91 -0.67
N VAL A 112 -10.28 -15.54 -0.48
CA VAL A 112 -9.13 -16.37 -0.90
C VAL A 112 -9.18 -17.75 -0.26
N ARG A 113 -9.36 -17.84 1.07
CA ARG A 113 -9.42 -19.13 1.79
C ARG A 113 -10.56 -20.03 1.34
N ARG A 114 -11.68 -19.47 0.90
CA ARG A 114 -12.86 -20.23 0.46
C ARG A 114 -12.79 -20.64 -1.01
N ARG A 115 -12.26 -19.77 -1.88
CA ARG A 115 -12.37 -19.90 -3.34
C ARG A 115 -11.13 -20.44 -4.00
N LEU A 116 -9.95 -20.14 -3.48
CA LEU A 116 -8.70 -20.49 -4.12
C LEU A 116 -8.14 -21.80 -3.53
N PRO A 117 -7.59 -22.69 -4.38
CA PRO A 117 -6.93 -23.90 -3.90
C PRO A 117 -5.63 -23.56 -3.16
N GLU A 118 -5.13 -24.49 -2.34
CA GLU A 118 -3.95 -24.31 -1.46
C GLU A 118 -2.67 -23.90 -2.23
N HIS A 119 -2.58 -24.23 -3.51
CA HIS A 119 -1.45 -23.90 -4.39
C HIS A 119 -1.77 -22.83 -5.45
N ALA A 120 -2.83 -22.03 -5.25
CA ALA A 120 -3.19 -20.96 -6.18
C ALA A 120 -2.06 -19.93 -6.41
N PHE A 121 -1.19 -19.76 -5.42
CA PHE A 121 -0.01 -18.89 -5.49
C PHE A 121 1.28 -19.70 -5.32
N ALA A 122 1.59 -20.55 -6.30
CA ALA A 122 2.82 -21.32 -6.31
C ALA A 122 4.00 -20.45 -6.76
N LEU A 123 5.03 -20.36 -5.92
CA LEU A 123 6.31 -19.71 -6.24
C LEU A 123 7.44 -20.75 -6.19
N PRO A 124 8.46 -20.67 -7.06
CA PRO A 124 9.69 -21.44 -6.93
C PRO A 124 10.28 -21.29 -5.52
N SER A 125 10.89 -22.36 -5.00
CA SER A 125 11.41 -22.42 -3.62
C SER A 125 12.27 -21.22 -3.25
N ASP A 126 13.18 -20.85 -4.14
CA ASP A 126 14.15 -19.79 -3.90
C ASP A 126 13.48 -18.41 -3.88
N LEU A 127 12.55 -18.17 -4.81
CA LEU A 127 11.76 -16.93 -4.83
C LEU A 127 10.87 -16.84 -3.59
N ARG A 128 10.21 -17.94 -3.21
CA ARG A 128 9.38 -18.01 -2.01
C ARG A 128 10.18 -17.66 -0.76
N GLN A 129 11.39 -18.22 -0.62
CA GLN A 129 12.25 -17.93 0.52
C GLN A 129 12.71 -16.47 0.53
N ARG A 130 13.09 -15.92 -0.62
CA ARG A 130 13.47 -14.49 -0.74
C ARG A 130 12.32 -13.56 -0.36
N VAL A 131 11.12 -13.80 -0.89
CA VAL A 131 9.93 -13.00 -0.57
C VAL A 131 9.61 -13.10 0.92
N ARG A 132 9.61 -14.30 1.49
CA ARG A 132 9.35 -14.51 2.93
C ARG A 132 10.34 -13.75 3.81
N ASN A 133 11.64 -13.89 3.52
CA ASN A 133 12.68 -13.19 4.27
C ASN A 133 12.51 -11.66 4.18
N GLN A 134 12.14 -11.14 3.01
CA GLN A 134 11.91 -9.71 2.84
C GLN A 134 10.66 -9.22 3.58
N VAL A 135 9.56 -9.96 3.51
CA VAL A 135 8.33 -9.68 4.26
C VAL A 135 8.63 -9.62 5.77
N GLU A 136 9.40 -10.57 6.28
CA GLU A 136 9.76 -10.60 7.70
C GLU A 136 10.57 -9.36 8.12
N ARG A 137 11.56 -8.95 7.32
CA ARG A 137 12.33 -7.72 7.57
C ARG A 137 11.45 -6.47 7.57
N ASP A 138 10.56 -6.36 6.59
CA ASP A 138 9.63 -5.22 6.47
C ASP A 138 8.64 -5.19 7.65
N CYS A 139 8.13 -6.35 8.07
CA CYS A 139 7.28 -6.47 9.24
C CYS A 139 8.02 -6.08 10.54
N ASN A 140 9.28 -6.47 10.69
CA ASN A 140 10.08 -6.10 11.86
C ASN A 140 10.33 -4.58 11.92
N PHE A 141 10.65 -3.95 10.79
CA PHE A 141 10.71 -2.50 10.68
C PHE A 141 9.38 -1.84 11.13
N PHE A 142 8.24 -2.32 10.65
CA PHE A 142 6.95 -1.75 11.05
C PHE A 142 6.64 -1.90 12.54
N LYS A 143 7.08 -2.99 13.20
CA LYS A 143 6.89 -3.18 14.65
C LYS A 143 7.64 -2.15 15.50
N GLU A 144 8.79 -1.68 15.01
CA GLU A 144 9.62 -0.68 15.67
C GLU A 144 9.06 0.74 15.50
N MET A 145 8.31 0.99 14.42
CA MET A 145 7.74 2.30 14.10
C MET A 145 6.38 2.53 14.80
N LYS A 146 6.41 2.80 16.11
CA LYS A 146 5.22 3.20 16.90
C LYS A 146 5.17 4.69 17.16
#